data_AF-A0A644XKB8-F1
#
_entry.id   AF-A0A644XKB8-F1
#
_cell.length_a   1.000
_cell.length_b   1.000
_cell.length_c   1.000
_cell.angle_alpha   90.00
_cell.angle_beta   90.00
_cell.angle_gamma   90.00
#
_symmetry.space_group_name_H-M   'P 1'
#
loop_
_entity.id
_entity.type
_entity.pdbx_description
1 polymer ?
#
loop_
_entity_poly.entity_id
_entity_poly.type
_entity_poly.pdbx_seq_one_letter_code
_entity_poly.pdbx_strand_id
1 'polypeptide(L)'
;MNYGVDEILNINPGTVFLGYLLYRMGVDIRFKISVFMGNDNPYAVLWTLLAARLFAREDGSTPLAGFNLSNSIDDAHLAKAAEIRRSLGLEDHVRIEHHITETWKSIVRQPYNRRDGLLELVKTVPNISAKHEGGNPEDEQTLAHPSDILDYFREKKEVESSGDMDALTKNYLMKHKAVNDTAAALTKAGLSFVAAGAHRL
;
A
#
# COMPACT_ATOMS: atom_id res chain seq x y z
N MET A 1 14.42 9.48 17.33
CA MET A 1 13.39 9.01 18.29
C MET A 1 13.71 7.57 18.63
N ASN A 2 13.76 7.19 19.90
CA ASN A 2 14.13 5.82 20.30
C ASN A 2 12.92 4.88 20.47
N TYR A 3 11.69 5.41 20.58
CA TYR A 3 10.45 4.64 20.67
C TYR A 3 9.27 5.45 20.13
N GLY A 4 8.48 4.88 19.21
CA GLY A 4 7.31 5.50 18.58
C GLY A 4 6.90 4.78 17.29
N VAL A 5 5.62 4.84 16.91
CA VAL A 5 5.15 4.44 15.58
C VAL A 5 5.38 5.63 14.66
N ASP A 6 6.33 5.51 13.73
CA ASP A 6 6.73 6.63 12.86
C ASP A 6 5.64 7.03 11.86
N GLU A 7 4.75 6.09 11.51
CA GLU A 7 3.68 6.29 10.52
C GLU A 7 2.39 5.58 10.95
N ILE A 8 1.29 6.32 11.04
CA ILE A 8 -0.02 5.75 11.44
C ILE A 8 -0.89 5.51 10.19
N LEU A 9 -1.45 4.32 10.04
CA LEU A 9 -2.40 4.03 8.95
C LEU A 9 -3.81 4.56 9.31
N ASN A 10 -4.44 5.30 8.41
CA ASN A 10 -5.72 5.95 8.63
C ASN A 10 -6.77 5.58 7.57
N ILE A 11 -8.02 5.49 8.02
CA ILE A 11 -9.23 5.33 7.19
C ILE A 11 -10.27 6.43 7.45
N ASN A 12 -10.16 7.14 8.58
CA ASN A 12 -11.14 8.14 9.00
C ASN A 12 -10.76 9.53 8.44
N PRO A 13 -11.62 10.18 7.65
CA PRO A 13 -11.32 11.50 7.09
C PRO A 13 -11.04 12.59 8.12
N GLY A 14 -11.70 12.55 9.28
CA GLY A 14 -11.46 13.49 10.38
C GLY A 14 -10.06 13.34 10.98
N THR A 15 -9.62 12.10 11.21
CA THR A 15 -8.25 11.84 11.69
C THR A 15 -7.20 12.23 10.65
N VAL A 16 -7.46 11.96 9.36
CA VAL A 16 -6.60 12.42 8.25
C VAL A 16 -6.48 13.95 8.24
N PHE A 17 -7.60 14.67 8.35
CA PHE A 17 -7.61 16.13 8.42
C PHE A 17 -6.82 16.66 9.63
N LEU A 18 -7.02 16.09 10.82
CA LEU A 18 -6.26 16.47 12.01
C LEU A 18 -4.76 16.19 11.83
N GLY A 19 -4.41 15.10 11.15
CA GLY A 19 -3.03 14.79 10.78
C GLY A 19 -2.39 15.92 9.95
N TYR A 20 -3.10 16.42 8.94
CA TYR A 20 -2.64 17.56 8.15
C TYR A 20 -2.49 18.84 8.98
N LEU A 21 -3.49 19.17 9.80
CA LEU A 21 -3.49 20.40 10.59
C LEU A 21 -2.36 20.42 11.63
N LEU A 22 -2.19 19.34 12.39
CA LEU A 22 -1.15 19.23 13.40
C LEU A 22 0.24 19.32 12.78
N TYR A 23 0.45 18.70 11.61
CA TYR A 23 1.73 18.80 10.90
C TYR A 23 2.04 20.23 10.48
N ARG A 24 1.05 20.95 9.91
CA ARG A 24 1.18 22.36 9.54
C ARG A 24 1.50 23.25 10.74
N MET A 25 1.04 22.89 11.94
CA MET A 25 1.32 23.58 13.20
C MET A 25 2.68 23.25 13.82
N GLY A 26 3.49 22.37 13.21
CA GLY A 26 4.84 22.04 13.68
C GLY A 26 4.93 20.75 14.49
N VAL A 27 3.87 19.94 14.57
CA VAL A 27 3.94 18.61 15.18
C VAL A 27 4.45 17.61 14.15
N ASP A 28 5.59 16.96 14.43
CA ASP A 28 6.17 15.98 13.52
C ASP A 28 5.44 14.63 13.61
N ILE A 29 4.38 14.51 12.82
CA ILE A 29 3.62 13.28 12.61
C ILE A 29 3.68 12.86 11.15
N ARG A 30 3.69 11.56 10.89
CA ARG A 30 3.47 11.00 9.55
C ARG A 30 2.34 9.98 9.60
N PHE A 31 1.62 9.87 8.50
CA PHE A 31 0.55 8.90 8.35
C PHE A 31 0.46 8.35 6.94
N LYS A 32 -0.26 7.25 6.83
CA LYS A 32 -0.65 6.63 5.56
C LYS A 32 -2.15 6.58 5.45
N ILE A 33 -2.65 6.57 4.22
CA ILE A 33 -4.06 6.30 3.93
C ILE A 33 -4.19 4.85 3.46
N SER A 34 -5.18 4.14 3.99
CA SER A 34 -5.50 2.75 3.65
C SER A 34 -6.43 2.66 2.43
N VAL A 35 -6.37 1.52 1.73
CA VAL A 35 -7.28 1.16 0.64
C VAL A 35 -8.76 1.23 1.04
N PHE A 36 -9.07 0.99 2.32
CA PHE A 36 -10.43 1.05 2.85
C PHE A 36 -11.02 2.46 2.85
N MET A 37 -10.21 3.51 2.65
CA MET A 37 -10.71 4.86 2.43
C MET A 37 -11.31 5.04 1.02
N GLY A 38 -11.11 4.08 0.11
CA GLY A 38 -11.84 4.00 -1.16
C GLY A 38 -11.37 4.97 -2.25
N ASN A 39 -10.11 5.42 -2.22
CA ASN A 39 -9.56 6.27 -3.27
C ASN A 39 -9.28 5.45 -4.54
N ASP A 40 -10.26 5.34 -5.42
CA ASP A 40 -10.26 4.43 -6.57
C ASP A 40 -10.23 5.12 -7.94
N ASN A 41 -10.23 6.46 -7.97
CA ASN A 41 -10.24 7.24 -9.20
C ASN A 41 -9.45 8.56 -9.05
N PRO A 42 -9.06 9.20 -10.17
CA PRO A 42 -8.23 10.40 -10.14
C PRO A 42 -8.85 11.59 -9.39
N TYR A 43 -10.18 11.71 -9.35
CA TYR A 43 -10.85 12.82 -8.64
C TYR A 43 -10.81 12.63 -7.13
N ALA A 44 -11.02 11.40 -6.64
CA ALA A 44 -10.83 11.08 -5.22
C ALA A 44 -9.37 11.30 -4.79
N VAL A 45 -8.43 10.88 -5.64
CA VAL A 45 -6.99 11.14 -5.42
C VAL A 45 -6.69 12.64 -5.41
N LEU A 46 -7.21 13.40 -6.37
CA LEU A 46 -7.05 14.85 -6.40
C LEU A 46 -7.55 15.50 -5.11
N TRP A 47 -8.76 15.16 -4.66
CA TRP A 47 -9.31 15.69 -3.41
C TRP A 47 -8.39 15.40 -2.21
N THR A 48 -7.91 14.17 -2.10
CA THR A 48 -7.00 13.76 -1.02
C THR A 48 -5.66 14.51 -1.08
N LEU A 49 -5.07 14.64 -2.27
CA LEU A 49 -3.76 15.29 -2.44
C LEU A 49 -3.84 16.82 -2.38
N LEU A 50 -4.98 17.43 -2.70
CA LEU A 50 -5.21 18.86 -2.49
C LEU A 50 -5.11 19.20 -1.00
N ALA A 51 -5.66 18.39 -0.11
CA ALA A 51 -5.50 18.58 1.34
C ALA A 51 -4.02 18.45 1.75
N ALA A 52 -3.32 17.43 1.25
CA ALA A 52 -1.89 17.24 1.51
C ALA A 52 -1.06 18.46 1.10
N ARG A 53 -1.39 19.08 -0.05
CA ARG A 53 -0.70 20.27 -0.56
C ARG A 53 -1.11 21.55 0.19
N LEU A 54 -2.39 21.73 0.50
CA LEU A 54 -2.90 22.90 1.21
C LEU A 54 -2.27 23.04 2.61
N PHE A 55 -2.05 21.92 3.29
CA PHE A 55 -1.47 21.88 4.63
C PHE A 55 0.02 21.53 4.64
N ALA A 56 0.68 21.47 3.47
CA ALA A 56 2.12 21.28 3.41
C ALA A 56 2.85 22.41 4.15
N ARG A 57 4.03 22.14 4.71
CA ARG A 57 4.91 23.16 5.32
C ARG A 57 5.57 24.01 4.24
N GLU A 58 6.29 25.05 4.66
CA GLU A 58 6.98 25.99 3.75
C GLU A 58 8.03 25.30 2.88
N ASP A 59 8.65 24.23 3.40
CA ASP A 59 9.59 23.37 2.67
C ASP A 59 8.89 22.40 1.69
N GLY A 60 7.57 22.44 1.58
CA GLY A 60 6.76 21.56 0.72
C GLY A 60 6.42 20.20 1.32
N SER A 61 6.96 19.86 2.49
CA SER A 61 6.71 18.58 3.15
C SER A 61 5.25 18.43 3.62
N THR A 62 4.77 17.19 3.67
CA THR A 62 3.41 16.83 4.07
C THR A 62 3.44 15.60 4.99
N PRO A 63 2.50 15.43 5.93
CA PRO A 63 2.48 14.26 6.81
C PRO A 63 1.98 13.00 6.11
N LEU A 64 1.36 13.09 4.93
CA LEU A 64 0.95 11.92 4.15
C LEU A 64 2.18 11.27 3.51
N ALA A 65 2.73 10.24 4.14
CA ALA A 65 3.92 9.54 3.66
C ALA A 65 3.61 8.45 2.62
N GLY A 66 2.44 7.80 2.75
CA GLY A 66 2.04 6.70 1.89
C GLY A 66 0.55 6.72 1.58
N PHE A 67 0.22 6.57 0.30
CA PHE A 67 -1.15 6.62 -0.19
C PHE A 67 -1.52 5.29 -0.84
N ASN A 68 -2.24 4.45 -0.10
CA ASN A 68 -2.76 3.19 -0.62
C ASN A 68 -4.02 3.48 -1.43
N LEU A 69 -3.90 3.38 -2.75
CA LEU A 69 -5.05 3.51 -3.65
C LEU A 69 -5.88 2.22 -3.58
N SER A 70 -7.20 2.37 -3.71
CA SER A 70 -8.14 1.25 -3.60
C SER A 70 -7.75 0.08 -4.51
N ASN A 71 -8.00 -1.14 -4.07
CA ASN A 71 -7.77 -2.34 -4.88
C ASN A 71 -8.59 -2.36 -6.18
N SER A 72 -9.63 -1.51 -6.30
CA SER A 72 -10.46 -1.35 -7.50
C SER A 72 -9.91 -0.37 -8.55
N ILE A 73 -8.87 0.42 -8.26
CA ILE A 73 -8.30 1.34 -9.26
C ILE A 73 -7.64 0.55 -10.39
N ASP A 74 -7.77 0.96 -11.64
CA ASP A 74 -7.00 0.38 -12.75
C ASP A 74 -5.68 1.15 -13.02
N ASP A 75 -4.84 0.62 -13.90
CA ASP A 75 -3.50 1.18 -14.15
C ASP A 75 -3.57 2.55 -14.86
N ALA A 76 -4.55 2.75 -15.75
CA ALA A 76 -4.72 4.02 -16.47
C ALA A 76 -5.13 5.15 -15.53
N HIS A 77 -6.01 4.87 -14.57
CA HIS A 77 -6.41 5.80 -13.54
C HIS A 77 -5.30 6.01 -12.49
N LEU A 78 -4.50 4.98 -12.18
CA LEU A 78 -3.31 5.14 -11.34
C LEU A 78 -2.29 6.08 -11.99
N ALA A 79 -2.02 5.94 -13.28
CA ALA A 79 -1.10 6.83 -14.01
C ALA A 79 -1.58 8.29 -13.95
N LYS A 80 -2.88 8.55 -14.15
CA LYS A 80 -3.47 9.89 -13.98
C LYS A 80 -3.37 10.41 -12.55
N ALA A 81 -3.57 9.55 -11.55
CA ALA A 81 -3.38 9.88 -10.14
C ALA A 81 -1.93 10.29 -9.84
N ALA A 82 -0.95 9.60 -10.44
CA ALA A 82 0.46 9.96 -10.34
C ALA A 82 0.77 11.31 -11.01
N GLU A 83 0.15 11.62 -12.15
CA GLU A 83 0.28 12.94 -12.80
C GLU A 83 -0.28 14.08 -11.92
N ILE A 84 -1.41 13.85 -11.25
CA ILE A 84 -1.96 14.80 -10.27
C ILE A 84 -0.98 15.00 -9.12
N ARG A 85 -0.44 13.91 -8.54
CA ARG A 85 0.57 13.97 -7.48
C ARG A 85 1.79 14.80 -7.91
N ARG A 86 2.30 14.57 -9.11
CA ARG A 86 3.42 15.33 -9.68
C ARG A 86 3.07 16.81 -9.86
N SER A 87 1.88 17.10 -10.41
CA SER A 87 1.41 18.48 -10.63
C SER A 87 1.24 19.28 -9.34
N LEU A 88 0.98 18.60 -8.22
CA LEU A 88 0.91 19.20 -6.89
C LEU A 88 2.27 19.33 -6.19
N GLY A 89 3.37 18.86 -6.81
CA GLY A 89 4.71 18.86 -6.21
C GLY A 89 4.87 17.87 -5.06
N LEU A 90 4.11 16.76 -5.09
CA LEU A 90 4.08 15.76 -4.01
C LEU A 90 4.78 14.45 -4.39
N GLU A 91 5.46 14.39 -5.54
CA GLU A 91 6.05 13.17 -6.10
C GLU A 91 7.08 12.53 -5.17
N ASP A 92 7.93 13.33 -4.52
CA ASP A 92 8.96 12.87 -3.59
C ASP A 92 8.44 12.67 -2.16
N HIS A 93 7.29 13.25 -1.82
CA HIS A 93 6.76 13.27 -0.45
C HIS A 93 5.67 12.22 -0.20
N VAL A 94 4.85 11.91 -1.22
CA VAL A 94 3.72 10.98 -1.11
C VAL A 94 3.99 9.74 -1.96
N ARG A 95 4.35 8.64 -1.31
CA ARG A 95 4.54 7.36 -2.02
C ARG A 95 3.19 6.77 -2.42
N ILE A 96 3.04 6.38 -3.68
CA ILE A 96 1.89 5.54 -4.09
C ILE A 96 2.15 4.12 -3.59
N GLU A 97 1.22 3.57 -2.82
CA GLU A 97 1.28 2.19 -2.34
C GLU A 97 0.27 1.35 -3.12
N HIS A 98 0.76 0.38 -3.90
CA HIS A 98 -0.02 -0.34 -4.89
C HIS A 98 -0.04 -1.84 -4.60
N HIS A 99 -1.23 -2.40 -4.31
CA HIS A 99 -1.39 -3.85 -4.11
C HIS A 99 -1.22 -4.60 -5.44
N ILE A 100 -0.27 -5.52 -5.45
CA ILE A 100 0.06 -6.39 -6.58
C ILE A 100 -0.68 -7.71 -6.45
N THR A 101 -0.62 -8.30 -5.27
CA THR A 101 -1.43 -9.45 -4.87
C THR A 101 -2.17 -9.13 -3.58
N GLU A 102 -3.31 -9.78 -3.42
CA GLU A 102 -4.16 -9.64 -2.23
C GLU A 102 -4.57 -11.01 -1.69
N THR A 103 -5.06 -11.04 -0.46
CA THR A 103 -5.61 -12.24 0.18
C THR A 103 -6.63 -12.88 -0.73
N TRP A 104 -6.62 -14.22 -0.78
CA TRP A 104 -7.49 -14.98 -1.67
C TRP A 104 -8.98 -14.69 -1.42
N LYS A 105 -9.35 -14.49 -0.16
CA LYS A 105 -10.73 -14.25 0.28
C LYS A 105 -10.98 -12.81 0.73
N SER A 106 -12.26 -12.48 0.76
CA SER A 106 -12.89 -11.38 1.54
C SER A 106 -12.61 -9.93 1.13
N ILE A 107 -11.60 -9.62 0.32
CA ILE A 107 -11.31 -8.21 -0.07
C ILE A 107 -11.37 -7.90 -1.56
N VAL A 108 -10.92 -8.81 -2.43
CA VAL A 108 -10.89 -8.61 -3.89
C VAL A 108 -11.51 -9.77 -4.64
N ARG A 109 -11.87 -9.54 -5.90
CA ARG A 109 -12.21 -10.62 -6.84
C ARG A 109 -10.91 -11.27 -7.35
N GLN A 110 -10.84 -12.58 -7.29
CA GLN A 110 -9.73 -13.38 -7.81
C GLN A 110 -9.97 -13.79 -9.28
N PRO A 111 -8.92 -14.02 -10.08
CA PRO A 111 -7.50 -13.86 -9.75
C PRO A 111 -7.09 -12.39 -9.67
N TYR A 112 -6.39 -12.01 -8.59
CA TYR A 112 -5.88 -10.66 -8.39
C TYR A 112 -4.35 -10.67 -8.43
N ASN A 113 -3.79 -10.38 -9.60
CA ASN A 113 -2.36 -10.20 -9.81
C ASN A 113 -2.12 -9.04 -10.78
N ARG A 114 -1.52 -7.96 -10.28
CA ARG A 114 -1.30 -6.72 -11.03
C ARG A 114 0.16 -6.49 -11.41
N ARG A 115 0.96 -7.55 -11.40
CA ARG A 115 2.40 -7.47 -11.62
C ARG A 115 2.75 -6.93 -13.01
N ASP A 116 2.04 -7.35 -14.05
CA ASP A 116 2.28 -6.86 -15.41
C ASP A 116 1.95 -5.37 -15.53
N GLY A 117 0.83 -4.94 -14.94
CA GLY A 117 0.46 -3.53 -14.82
C GLY A 117 1.52 -2.70 -14.11
N LEU A 118 2.05 -3.21 -12.99
CA LEU A 118 3.16 -2.58 -12.27
C LEU A 118 4.38 -2.40 -13.17
N LEU A 119 4.77 -3.41 -13.96
CA LEU A 119 5.94 -3.35 -14.85
C LEU A 119 5.82 -2.24 -15.91
N GLU A 120 4.60 -1.91 -16.33
CA GLU A 120 4.36 -0.77 -17.21
C GLU A 120 4.36 0.57 -16.45
N LEU A 121 3.71 0.63 -15.28
CA LEU A 121 3.60 1.85 -14.47
C LEU A 121 4.97 2.37 -14.03
N VAL A 122 5.85 1.50 -13.55
CA VAL A 122 7.18 1.87 -13.04
C VAL A 122 8.11 2.49 -14.09
N LYS A 123 7.78 2.40 -15.39
CA LYS A 123 8.54 3.07 -16.45
C LYS A 123 8.37 4.59 -16.41
N THR A 124 7.26 5.08 -15.88
CA THR A 124 6.89 6.51 -15.92
C THR A 124 6.40 7.05 -14.58
N VAL A 125 6.07 6.18 -13.61
CA VAL A 125 5.57 6.53 -12.29
C VAL A 125 6.65 6.23 -11.24
N PRO A 126 7.46 7.22 -10.83
CA PRO A 126 8.44 7.04 -9.77
C PRO A 126 7.76 7.00 -8.39
N ASN A 127 8.52 6.69 -7.33
CA ASN A 127 8.05 6.65 -5.94
C ASN A 127 6.71 5.88 -5.78
N ILE A 128 6.71 4.66 -6.30
CA ILE A 128 5.63 3.68 -6.18
C ILE A 128 6.17 2.45 -5.43
N SER A 129 5.36 1.88 -4.54
CA SER A 129 5.68 0.62 -3.85
C SER A 129 4.72 -0.47 -4.25
N ALA A 130 5.26 -1.67 -4.47
CA ALA A 130 4.51 -2.89 -4.62
C ALA A 130 4.17 -3.48 -3.25
N LYS A 131 2.89 -3.71 -2.98
CA LYS A 131 2.35 -4.30 -1.76
C LYS A 131 1.79 -5.69 -2.06
N HIS A 132 1.90 -6.59 -1.10
CA HIS A 132 1.43 -7.95 -1.20
C HIS A 132 0.78 -8.33 0.11
N GLU A 133 -0.49 -8.69 0.05
CA GLU A 133 -1.26 -9.13 1.21
C GLU A 133 -1.65 -10.62 1.12
N GLY A 134 -1.57 -11.21 -0.09
CA GLY A 134 -1.70 -12.66 -0.33
C GLY A 134 -0.63 -13.21 -1.29
N GLY A 135 -0.66 -14.52 -1.52
CA GLY A 135 0.23 -15.22 -2.46
C GLY A 135 -0.12 -15.00 -3.93
N ASN A 136 0.57 -15.70 -4.83
CA ASN A 136 0.17 -15.70 -6.24
C ASN A 136 -1.13 -16.49 -6.42
N PRO A 137 -2.03 -16.07 -7.32
CA PRO A 137 -3.30 -16.76 -7.55
C PRO A 137 -3.17 -18.26 -7.82
N GLU A 138 -2.15 -18.66 -8.61
CA GLU A 138 -1.90 -20.06 -8.95
C GLU A 138 -1.49 -20.92 -7.76
N ASP A 139 -0.84 -20.33 -6.76
CA ASP A 139 -0.44 -21.00 -5.53
C ASP A 139 -1.64 -21.07 -4.56
N GLU A 140 -2.31 -19.95 -4.33
CA GLU A 140 -3.41 -19.78 -3.37
C GLU A 140 -4.65 -20.63 -3.70
N GLN A 141 -5.04 -20.71 -4.98
CA GLN A 141 -6.25 -21.43 -5.40
C GLN A 141 -6.24 -22.93 -5.07
N THR A 142 -5.06 -23.49 -4.80
CA THR A 142 -4.87 -24.92 -4.51
C THR A 142 -4.81 -25.22 -3.02
N LEU A 143 -4.79 -24.20 -2.17
CA LEU A 143 -4.68 -24.37 -0.73
C LEU A 143 -6.02 -24.78 -0.13
N ALA A 144 -5.99 -25.76 0.77
CA ALA A 144 -7.14 -26.11 1.59
C ALA A 144 -7.58 -24.93 2.49
N HIS A 145 -6.60 -24.14 2.95
CA HIS A 145 -6.78 -22.91 3.72
C HIS A 145 -6.05 -21.77 2.99
N PRO A 146 -6.69 -21.13 2.00
CA PRO A 146 -6.11 -19.99 1.29
C PRO A 146 -6.20 -18.73 2.15
N SER A 147 -5.37 -17.72 1.85
CA SER A 147 -5.28 -16.51 2.66
C SER A 147 -6.61 -15.74 2.74
N ASP A 148 -6.93 -15.23 3.92
CA ASP A 148 -8.08 -14.38 4.18
C ASP A 148 -7.66 -13.17 5.02
N ILE A 149 -8.05 -11.96 4.61
CA ILE A 149 -7.77 -10.75 5.40
C ILE A 149 -8.42 -10.84 6.80
N LEU A 150 -9.50 -11.62 6.94
CA LEU A 150 -10.16 -11.81 8.22
C LEU A 150 -9.30 -12.58 9.24
N ASP A 151 -8.29 -13.34 8.79
CA ASP A 151 -7.38 -14.03 9.71
C ASP A 151 -6.53 -13.05 10.53
N TYR A 152 -6.33 -11.81 10.06
CA TYR A 152 -5.56 -10.79 10.78
C TYR A 152 -6.26 -10.33 12.07
N PHE A 153 -7.57 -10.55 12.18
CA PHE A 153 -8.38 -10.17 13.33
C PHE A 153 -8.60 -11.30 14.32
N ARG A 154 -8.08 -12.49 14.04
CA ARG A 154 -8.20 -13.65 14.93
C ARG A 154 -7.28 -13.50 16.13
N GLU A 155 -7.76 -13.94 17.28
CA GLU A 155 -6.93 -14.00 18.47
C GLU A 155 -5.91 -15.12 18.34
N LYS A 156 -4.64 -14.85 18.70
CA LYS A 156 -3.58 -15.86 18.67
C LYS A 156 -3.98 -17.17 19.38
N LYS A 157 -4.61 -17.07 20.55
CA LYS A 157 -5.05 -18.24 21.33
C LYS A 157 -6.07 -19.09 20.57
N GLU A 158 -6.97 -18.44 19.83
CA GLU A 158 -7.97 -19.12 19.01
C GLU A 158 -7.28 -19.88 17.88
N VAL A 159 -6.39 -19.23 17.12
CA VAL A 159 -5.59 -19.85 16.05
C VAL A 159 -4.78 -21.05 16.54
N GLU A 160 -4.13 -20.93 17.71
CA GLU A 160 -3.37 -22.02 18.31
C GLU A 160 -4.29 -23.20 18.69
N SER A 161 -5.49 -22.91 19.22
CA SER A 161 -6.44 -23.93 19.64
C SER A 161 -7.17 -24.62 18.49
N SER A 162 -7.39 -23.94 17.36
CA SER A 162 -8.01 -24.50 16.16
C SER A 162 -7.03 -25.34 15.34
N GLY A 163 -5.72 -25.20 15.59
CA GLY A 163 -4.66 -25.87 14.82
C GLY A 163 -4.33 -25.18 13.49
N ASP A 164 -4.79 -23.95 13.26
CA ASP A 164 -4.60 -23.24 11.99
C ASP A 164 -3.21 -22.63 11.81
N MET A 165 -2.32 -22.72 12.81
CA MET A 165 -1.03 -22.04 12.74
C MET A 165 -0.18 -22.47 11.54
N ASP A 166 -0.21 -23.75 11.18
CA ASP A 166 0.55 -24.25 10.03
C ASP A 166 -0.01 -23.72 8.71
N ALA A 167 -1.34 -23.57 8.62
CA ALA A 167 -2.01 -22.97 7.48
C ALA A 167 -1.62 -21.49 7.33
N LEU A 168 -1.76 -20.69 8.39
CA LEU A 168 -1.41 -19.27 8.35
C LEU A 168 0.08 -19.04 8.08
N THR A 169 0.95 -19.90 8.61
CA THR A 169 2.38 -19.89 8.28
C THR A 169 2.60 -20.15 6.80
N LYS A 170 1.88 -21.12 6.22
CA LYS A 170 1.93 -21.37 4.77
C LYS A 170 1.43 -20.17 3.96
N ASN A 171 0.32 -19.53 4.35
CA ASN A 171 -0.16 -18.32 3.67
C ASN A 171 0.88 -17.20 3.70
N TYR A 172 1.54 -16.98 4.85
CA TYR A 172 2.64 -16.03 4.98
C TYR A 172 3.79 -16.34 4.00
N LEU A 173 4.19 -17.61 3.89
CA LEU A 173 5.24 -18.03 2.95
C LEU A 173 4.82 -17.85 1.48
N MET A 174 3.55 -18.09 1.13
CA MET A 174 3.04 -17.83 -0.22
C MET A 174 3.04 -16.33 -0.56
N LYS A 175 2.68 -15.47 0.39
CA LYS A 175 2.82 -14.01 0.26
C LYS A 175 4.27 -13.61 0.00
N HIS A 176 5.22 -14.18 0.76
CA HIS A 176 6.65 -13.94 0.53
C HIS A 176 7.14 -14.43 -0.83
N LYS A 177 6.63 -15.56 -1.32
CA LYS A 177 6.89 -16.02 -2.69
C LYS A 177 6.41 -14.98 -3.72
N ALA A 178 5.19 -14.45 -3.57
CA ALA A 178 4.64 -13.43 -4.48
C ALA A 178 5.46 -12.12 -4.48
N VAL A 179 5.97 -11.71 -3.31
CA VAL A 179 6.93 -10.59 -3.17
C VAL A 179 8.19 -10.85 -3.99
N ASN A 180 8.80 -12.03 -3.82
CA ASN A 180 10.01 -12.42 -4.55
C ASN A 180 9.79 -12.53 -6.05
N ASP A 181 8.64 -13.05 -6.48
CA ASP A 181 8.28 -13.16 -7.90
C ASP A 181 8.13 -11.76 -8.53
N THR A 182 7.55 -10.79 -7.80
CA THR A 182 7.51 -9.38 -8.24
C THR A 182 8.91 -8.76 -8.30
N ALA A 183 9.74 -8.96 -7.28
CA ALA A 183 11.12 -8.46 -7.26
C ALA A 183 11.96 -9.02 -8.43
N ALA A 184 11.81 -10.32 -8.72
CA ALA A 184 12.47 -10.97 -9.84
C ALA A 184 11.98 -10.42 -11.20
N ALA A 185 10.67 -10.16 -11.34
CA ALA A 185 10.12 -9.57 -12.56
C ALA A 185 10.67 -8.15 -12.80
N LEU A 186 10.69 -7.29 -11.77
CA LEU A 186 11.27 -5.95 -11.84
C LEU A 186 12.76 -6.00 -12.20
N THR A 187 13.52 -6.92 -11.57
CA THR A 187 14.95 -7.10 -11.85
C THR A 187 15.19 -7.52 -13.30
N LYS A 188 14.41 -8.49 -13.81
CA LYS A 188 14.49 -8.94 -15.22
C LYS A 188 14.15 -7.83 -16.21
N ALA A 189 13.28 -6.90 -15.82
CA ALA A 189 12.93 -5.70 -16.60
C ALA A 189 13.99 -4.58 -16.50
N GLY A 190 15.11 -4.79 -15.80
CA GLY A 190 16.19 -3.83 -15.67
C GLY A 190 15.97 -2.73 -14.62
N LEU A 191 15.01 -2.91 -13.72
CA LEU A 191 14.67 -1.93 -12.69
C LEU A 191 15.35 -2.27 -11.36
N SER A 192 15.92 -1.25 -10.72
CA SER A 192 16.35 -1.31 -9.33
C SER A 192 15.23 -0.89 -8.39
N PHE A 193 15.12 -1.53 -7.23
CA PHE A 193 14.17 -1.17 -6.18
C PHE A 193 14.85 -1.21 -4.81
N VAL A 194 14.27 -0.48 -3.86
CA VAL A 194 14.76 -0.40 -2.48
C VAL A 194 13.95 -1.38 -1.63
N ALA A 195 14.64 -2.25 -0.89
CA ALA A 195 13.97 -3.10 0.09
C ALA A 195 13.38 -2.25 1.22
N ALA A 196 12.23 -2.66 1.77
CA ALA A 196 11.46 -1.87 2.75
C ALA A 196 12.26 -1.35 3.97
N GLY A 197 13.32 -2.03 4.39
CA GLY A 197 14.18 -1.62 5.51
C GLY A 197 15.26 -0.58 5.17
N ALA A 198 15.56 -0.36 3.89
CA ALA A 198 16.58 0.60 3.44
C ALA A 198 15.99 2.02 3.22
N HIS A 199 14.68 2.19 3.38
CA HIS A 199 13.94 3.43 3.11
C HIS A 199 13.74 4.33 4.34
N ARG A 200 14.46 4.08 5.45
CA ARG A 200 14.40 4.96 6.64
C ARG A 200 14.98 6.33 6.28
N LEU A 201 14.09 7.28 5.95
CA LEU A 201 14.34 8.72 5.80
C LEU A 201 14.03 9.44 7.12
#